data_AF-A0A7W7WTQ7-F1
#
_entry.id   AF-A0A7W7WTQ7-F1
#
_cell.length_a   1.000
_cell.length_b   1.000
_cell.length_c   1.000
_cell.angle_alpha   90.00
_cell.angle_beta   90.00
_cell.angle_gamma   90.00
#
_symmetry.space_group_name_H-M   'P 1'
#
loop_
_entity.id
_entity.type
_entity.pdbx_description
1 polymer ?
#
loop_
_entity_poly.entity_id
_entity_poly.type
_entity_poly.pdbx_seq_one_letter_code
_entity_poly.pdbx_strand_id
1 'polypeptide(L)'
;MERRFVPSEGRAINCQLATGLFLAGEAASIPVDWRIQLTERWTTDERRRDRAYIPATVRAQPAWRYALDVVEEVADWGIDRVPVVGDLRHTPDADRLMARLSELGTDFVFEVSDMLQVVPGPHLAAVRPSGGPRSGPHLLRVRDCLRGADVKHRQVVTWTPGVDGRHRATHAVSVPVRLPGGRGGATLQLVGTSWQGGRSKLWLTNRTDLRAAEVISLGTLVERTEADLRDLRADFGLLDFEGRSYRGWHHHMTLVSAAYTFARLTAAPRRQERRPS
;
A
#
# COMPACT_ATOMS: atom_id res chain seq x y z
N MET A 1 11.37 -21.78 3.67
CA MET A 1 12.08 -20.55 3.25
C MET A 1 12.62 -20.68 1.83
N GLU A 2 12.78 -19.57 1.12
CA GLU A 2 13.31 -19.44 -0.24
C GLU A 2 14.28 -18.26 -0.33
N ARG A 3 15.30 -18.36 -1.18
CA ARG A 3 16.10 -17.20 -1.58
C ARG A 3 15.24 -16.23 -2.40
N ARG A 4 14.85 -15.11 -1.80
CA ARG A 4 14.09 -14.02 -2.42
C ARG A 4 14.89 -12.73 -2.38
N PHE A 5 14.80 -11.93 -3.44
CA PHE A 5 15.30 -10.56 -3.39
C PHE A 5 14.29 -9.70 -2.61
N VAL A 6 14.78 -9.00 -1.58
CA VAL A 6 13.97 -8.09 -0.77
C VAL A 6 14.42 -6.67 -1.08
N PRO A 7 13.63 -5.86 -1.81
CA PRO A 7 14.05 -4.54 -2.29
C PRO A 7 14.47 -3.58 -1.18
N SER A 8 13.80 -3.62 -0.03
CA SER A 8 14.15 -2.79 1.14
C SER A 8 15.52 -3.14 1.75
N GLU A 9 15.96 -4.39 1.57
CA GLU A 9 17.26 -4.89 2.07
C GLU A 9 18.35 -4.85 0.98
N GLY A 10 18.00 -4.54 -0.27
CA GLY A 10 18.93 -4.49 -1.40
C GLY A 10 19.62 -5.81 -1.74
N ARG A 11 19.18 -6.94 -1.17
CA ARG A 11 19.87 -8.24 -1.31
C ARG A 11 18.91 -9.43 -1.34
N ALA A 12 19.43 -10.56 -1.83
CA ALA A 12 18.73 -11.83 -1.79
C ALA A 12 18.95 -12.52 -0.43
N ILE A 13 17.88 -12.77 0.31
CA ILE A 13 17.89 -13.47 1.60
C ILE A 13 17.01 -14.72 1.55
N ASN A 14 17.31 -15.71 2.38
CA ASN A 14 16.40 -16.84 2.57
C ASN A 14 15.27 -16.41 3.51
N CYS A 15 14.08 -16.18 2.97
CA CYS A 15 12.94 -15.74 3.75
C CYS A 15 11.63 -16.37 3.28
N GLN A 16 10.56 -16.05 3.99
CA GLN A 16 9.19 -16.13 3.51
C GLN A 16 8.70 -14.69 3.33
N LEU A 17 7.92 -14.46 2.28
CA LEU A 17 7.24 -13.18 2.08
C LEU A 17 5.77 -13.36 2.43
N ALA A 18 5.18 -12.36 3.05
CA ALA A 18 3.77 -12.32 3.37
C ALA A 18 3.23 -10.91 3.16
N THR A 19 1.97 -10.83 2.76
CA THR A 19 1.18 -9.59 2.75
C THR A 19 0.37 -9.55 4.04
N GLY A 20 0.46 -8.46 4.79
CA GLY A 20 -0.42 -8.21 5.94
C GLY A 20 -1.32 -7.00 5.67
N LEU A 21 -2.58 -7.08 6.09
CA LEU A 21 -3.51 -5.96 6.08
C LEU A 21 -3.79 -5.52 7.51
N PHE A 22 -3.81 -4.22 7.71
CA PHE A 22 -3.92 -3.59 9.02
C PHE A 22 -5.01 -2.53 8.98
N LEU A 23 -5.79 -2.44 10.06
CA LEU A 23 -6.63 -1.29 10.34
C LEU A 23 -5.81 -0.23 11.05
N ALA A 24 -5.47 0.84 10.33
CA ALA A 24 -4.74 1.97 10.85
C ALA A 24 -5.70 2.97 11.53
N GLY A 25 -5.60 3.08 12.85
CA GLY A 25 -6.30 4.09 13.64
C GLY A 25 -5.37 5.23 14.08
N GLU A 26 -5.87 6.11 14.96
CA GLU A 26 -5.07 7.20 15.58
C GLU A 26 -4.12 6.72 16.69
N ALA A 27 -4.41 5.56 17.31
CA ALA A 27 -3.65 5.03 18.46
C ALA A 27 -2.78 3.81 18.11
N ALA A 28 -3.19 2.97 17.16
CA ALA A 28 -2.38 1.86 16.65
C ALA A 28 -2.88 1.41 15.26
N SER A 29 -2.02 0.73 14.52
CA SER A 29 -2.38 -0.14 13.40
C SER A 29 -2.54 -1.58 13.91
N ILE A 30 -3.73 -2.14 13.75
CA ILE A 30 -4.07 -3.50 14.21
C ILE A 30 -4.06 -4.46 13.02
N PRO A 31 -3.31 -5.59 13.05
CA PRO A 31 -3.35 -6.58 11.98
C PRO A 31 -4.73 -7.24 11.91
N VAL A 32 -5.28 -7.34 10.71
CA VAL A 32 -6.59 -7.96 10.45
C VAL A 32 -6.46 -9.27 9.70
N ASP A 33 -5.58 -9.32 8.70
CA ASP A 33 -5.36 -10.54 7.93
C ASP A 33 -3.93 -10.64 7.38
N TRP A 34 -3.52 -11.87 7.08
CA TRP A 34 -2.18 -12.23 6.61
C TRP A 34 -2.22 -13.30 5.51
N ARG A 35 -1.48 -13.05 4.43
CA ARG A 35 -1.33 -13.98 3.31
C ARG A 35 0.12 -14.28 3.02
N ILE A 36 0.53 -15.54 3.20
CA ILE A 36 1.87 -15.99 2.80
C ILE A 36 1.98 -16.05 1.28
N GLN A 37 3.06 -15.50 0.72
CA GLN A 37 3.33 -15.49 -0.71
C GLN A 37 4.15 -16.71 -1.13
N LEU A 38 3.50 -17.64 -1.82
CA LEU A 38 4.11 -18.85 -2.38
C LEU A 38 4.61 -18.61 -3.81
N THR A 39 5.77 -19.20 -4.14
CA THR A 39 6.25 -19.38 -5.52
C THR A 39 5.67 -20.63 -6.15
N GLU A 40 5.78 -20.72 -7.48
CA GLU A 40 5.41 -21.92 -8.23
C GLU A 40 6.01 -23.18 -7.64
N ARG A 41 7.28 -23.13 -7.22
CA ARG A 41 7.98 -24.28 -6.61
C ARG A 41 7.30 -24.87 -5.37
N TRP A 42 6.45 -24.12 -4.68
CA TRP A 42 5.70 -24.57 -3.50
C TRP A 42 4.30 -25.06 -3.87
N THR A 43 3.82 -24.72 -5.06
CA THR A 43 2.48 -25.04 -5.52
C THR A 43 2.43 -26.08 -6.64
N THR A 44 3.53 -26.29 -7.37
CA THR A 44 3.66 -27.27 -8.47
C THR A 44 4.42 -28.53 -8.09
N ASP A 45 5.34 -28.48 -7.13
CA ASP A 45 6.02 -29.66 -6.57
C ASP A 45 5.12 -30.32 -5.51
N GLU A 46 4.46 -31.41 -5.90
CA GLU A 46 3.52 -32.17 -5.05
C GLU A 46 4.15 -32.58 -3.72
N ARG A 47 5.41 -33.05 -3.74
CA ARG A 47 6.10 -33.49 -2.52
C ARG A 47 6.32 -32.34 -1.53
N ARG A 48 6.73 -31.17 -2.03
CA ARG A 48 6.88 -29.98 -1.18
C ARG A 48 5.55 -29.48 -0.67
N ARG A 49 4.53 -29.49 -1.54
CA ARG A 49 3.17 -29.08 -1.23
C ARG A 49 2.60 -29.91 -0.07
N ASP A 50 2.67 -31.23 -0.20
CA ASP A 50 2.16 -32.19 0.78
C ASP A 50 2.91 -32.10 2.11
N ARG A 51 4.25 -32.01 2.05
CA ARG A 51 5.08 -31.87 3.26
C ARG A 51 4.76 -30.60 4.05
N ALA A 52 4.37 -29.52 3.36
CA ALA A 52 3.97 -28.27 3.98
C ALA A 52 2.45 -28.18 4.20
N TYR A 53 1.67 -29.22 3.88
CA TYR A 53 0.21 -29.26 4.00
C TYR A 53 -0.47 -28.06 3.30
N ILE A 54 0.02 -27.67 2.11
CA ILE A 54 -0.53 -26.54 1.35
C ILE A 54 -1.84 -26.98 0.64
N PRO A 55 -3.01 -26.40 0.97
CA PRO A 55 -4.31 -26.84 0.44
C PRO A 55 -4.38 -26.76 -1.09
N ALA A 56 -4.93 -27.76 -1.77
CA ALA A 56 -4.96 -27.91 -3.24
C ALA A 56 -5.55 -26.72 -4.03
N THR A 57 -6.23 -25.78 -3.39
CA THR A 57 -6.76 -24.54 -4.00
C THR A 57 -5.71 -23.44 -4.11
N VAL A 58 -4.67 -23.45 -3.26
CA VAL A 58 -3.65 -22.39 -3.22
C VAL A 58 -2.73 -22.48 -4.44
N ARG A 59 -2.53 -21.37 -5.14
CA ARG A 59 -1.64 -21.24 -6.31
C ARG A 59 -0.63 -20.12 -6.08
N ALA A 60 0.51 -20.23 -6.75
CA ALA A 60 1.43 -19.11 -6.83
C ALA A 60 0.79 -18.01 -7.69
N GLN A 61 0.95 -16.76 -7.25
CA GLN A 61 0.37 -15.61 -7.92
C GLN A 61 1.31 -14.40 -7.77
N PRO A 62 1.15 -13.37 -8.61
CA PRO A 62 1.88 -12.11 -8.48
C PRO A 62 1.59 -11.43 -7.13
N ALA A 63 2.54 -10.64 -6.63
CA ALA A 63 2.44 -9.93 -5.34
C ALA A 63 1.18 -9.07 -5.22
N TRP A 64 0.81 -8.38 -6.31
CA TRP A 64 -0.39 -7.53 -6.35
C TRP A 64 -1.68 -8.33 -6.13
N ARG A 65 -1.73 -9.60 -6.55
CA ARG A 65 -2.92 -10.45 -6.36
C ARG A 65 -3.06 -10.89 -4.90
N TYR A 66 -1.95 -11.16 -4.21
CA TYR A 66 -2.00 -11.41 -2.77
C TYR A 66 -2.50 -10.20 -1.98
N ALA A 67 -2.14 -8.98 -2.40
CA ALA A 67 -2.68 -7.76 -1.79
C ALA A 67 -4.18 -7.59 -2.07
N LEU A 68 -4.61 -7.86 -3.30
CA LEU A 68 -6.02 -7.80 -3.66
C LEU A 68 -6.86 -8.82 -2.88
N ASP A 69 -6.42 -10.08 -2.80
CA ASP A 69 -7.17 -11.14 -2.12
C ASP A 69 -7.44 -10.80 -0.64
N VAL A 70 -6.44 -10.23 0.06
CA VAL A 70 -6.59 -9.83 1.47
C VAL A 70 -7.59 -8.67 1.61
N VAL A 71 -7.59 -7.73 0.66
CA VAL A 71 -8.55 -6.62 0.65
C VAL A 71 -9.97 -7.13 0.35
N GLU A 72 -10.13 -8.00 -0.65
CA GLU A 72 -11.42 -8.61 -0.99
C GLU A 72 -11.99 -9.42 0.19
N GLU A 73 -11.16 -10.25 0.83
CA GLU A 73 -11.56 -11.07 1.98
C GLU A 73 -12.00 -10.23 3.18
N VAL A 74 -11.29 -9.14 3.49
CA VAL A 74 -11.68 -8.22 4.58
C VAL A 74 -12.89 -7.36 4.23
N ALA A 75 -13.08 -7.01 2.94
CA ALA A 75 -14.30 -6.36 2.49
C ALA A 75 -15.53 -7.28 2.63
N ASP A 76 -15.39 -8.58 2.35
CA ASP A 76 -16.44 -9.58 2.56
C ASP A 76 -16.84 -9.71 4.05
N TRP A 77 -15.96 -9.33 4.99
CA TRP A 77 -16.26 -9.23 6.42
C TRP A 77 -17.00 -7.94 6.81
N GLY A 78 -17.28 -7.04 5.84
CA GLY A 78 -17.96 -5.77 6.04
C GLY A 78 -17.04 -4.59 6.41
N ILE A 79 -15.74 -4.72 6.18
CA ILE A 79 -14.73 -3.69 6.48
C ILE A 79 -14.28 -3.04 5.16
N ASP A 80 -15.15 -2.24 4.56
CA ASP A 80 -15.00 -1.68 3.20
C ASP A 80 -15.15 -0.15 3.12
N ARG A 81 -15.40 0.52 4.26
CA ARG A 81 -15.72 1.97 4.31
C ARG A 81 -14.51 2.90 4.39
N VAL A 82 -13.30 2.35 4.42
CA VAL A 82 -12.06 3.13 4.58
C VAL A 82 -11.12 2.87 3.40
N PRO A 83 -10.35 3.88 2.96
CA PRO A 83 -9.44 3.71 1.84
C PRO A 83 -8.30 2.74 2.20
N VAL A 84 -7.92 1.91 1.24
CA VAL A 84 -6.73 1.07 1.35
C VAL A 84 -5.49 1.93 1.17
N VAL A 85 -4.62 1.93 2.18
CA VAL A 85 -3.35 2.67 2.13
C VAL A 85 -2.17 1.71 2.05
N GLY A 86 -1.13 2.06 1.31
CA GLY A 86 0.02 1.17 1.16
C GLY A 86 1.20 1.76 0.37
N ASP A 87 2.32 1.05 0.44
CA ASP A 87 3.50 1.33 -0.36
C ASP A 87 3.62 0.28 -1.47
N LEU A 88 3.52 0.74 -2.72
CA LEU A 88 3.64 -0.08 -3.93
C LEU A 88 4.90 0.24 -4.73
N ARG A 89 5.86 0.99 -4.19
CA ARG A 89 7.09 1.40 -4.89
C ARG A 89 7.91 0.24 -5.43
N HIS A 90 7.84 -0.89 -4.74
CA HIS A 90 8.58 -2.11 -5.04
C HIS A 90 7.68 -3.26 -5.49
N THR A 91 6.40 -2.98 -5.78
CA THR A 91 5.41 -3.98 -6.19
C THR A 91 5.33 -4.00 -7.71
N PRO A 92 5.76 -5.10 -8.37
CA PRO A 92 5.55 -5.26 -9.80
C PRO A 92 4.06 -5.27 -10.13
N ASP A 93 3.71 -4.71 -11.30
CA ASP A 93 2.33 -4.63 -11.79
C ASP A 93 1.36 -3.94 -10.81
N ALA A 94 1.85 -2.97 -10.04
CA ALA A 94 1.04 -2.19 -9.09
C ALA A 94 -0.18 -1.50 -9.74
N ASP A 95 -0.08 -1.16 -11.03
CA ASP A 95 -1.17 -0.64 -11.85
C ASP A 95 -2.35 -1.62 -11.92
N ARG A 96 -2.11 -2.93 -11.93
CA ARG A 96 -3.18 -3.94 -11.94
C ARG A 96 -3.97 -3.95 -10.64
N LEU A 97 -3.29 -3.82 -9.49
CA LEU A 97 -3.98 -3.69 -8.19
C LEU A 97 -4.87 -2.46 -8.17
N MET A 98 -4.34 -1.31 -8.56
CA MET A 98 -5.10 -0.05 -8.58
C MET A 98 -6.27 -0.09 -9.56
N ALA A 99 -6.09 -0.69 -10.74
CA ALA A 99 -7.15 -0.88 -11.71
C ALA A 99 -8.29 -1.75 -11.15
N ARG A 100 -7.95 -2.90 -10.54
CA ARG A 100 -8.93 -3.80 -9.94
C ARG A 100 -9.66 -3.19 -8.76
N LEU A 101 -8.97 -2.49 -7.86
CA LEU A 101 -9.62 -1.78 -6.75
C LEU A 101 -10.56 -0.68 -7.26
N SER A 102 -10.17 0.05 -8.31
CA SER A 102 -11.04 1.05 -8.94
C SER A 102 -12.31 0.42 -9.55
N GLU A 103 -12.18 -0.74 -10.20
CA GLU A 103 -13.32 -1.48 -10.78
C GLU A 103 -14.28 -2.01 -9.70
N LEU A 104 -13.76 -2.36 -8.53
CA LEU A 104 -14.53 -2.80 -7.37
C LEU A 104 -15.13 -1.64 -6.56
N GLY A 105 -14.82 -0.38 -6.91
CA GLY A 105 -15.24 0.79 -6.14
C GLY A 105 -14.52 0.92 -4.79
N THR A 106 -13.41 0.23 -4.60
CA THR A 106 -12.59 0.32 -3.38
C THR A 106 -11.66 1.53 -3.47
N ASP A 107 -11.80 2.44 -2.51
CA ASP A 107 -10.94 3.61 -2.40
C ASP A 107 -9.51 3.22 -2.02
N PHE A 108 -8.51 3.93 -2.55
CA PHE A 108 -7.12 3.71 -2.16
C PHE A 108 -6.26 4.97 -2.17
N VAL A 109 -5.16 4.93 -1.43
CA VAL A 109 -4.04 5.88 -1.51
C VAL A 109 -2.73 5.09 -1.45
N PHE A 110 -2.01 5.01 -2.56
CA PHE A 110 -0.76 4.25 -2.61
C PHE A 110 0.45 5.11 -2.91
N GLU A 111 1.53 4.98 -2.14
CA GLU A 111 2.84 5.48 -2.56
C GLU A 111 3.34 4.63 -3.72
N VAL A 112 3.79 5.26 -4.80
CA VAL A 112 4.17 4.58 -6.04
C VAL A 112 5.60 4.88 -6.46
N SER A 113 6.17 3.99 -7.26
CA SER A 113 7.48 4.20 -7.88
C SER A 113 7.46 5.42 -8.78
N ASP A 114 8.53 6.20 -8.77
CA ASP A 114 8.71 7.35 -9.65
C ASP A 114 8.83 6.96 -11.14
N MET A 115 9.04 5.67 -11.40
CA MET A 115 9.09 5.04 -12.72
C MET A 115 7.71 4.65 -13.26
N LEU A 116 6.67 4.61 -12.42
CA LEU A 116 5.34 4.17 -12.84
C LEU A 116 4.83 5.04 -13.99
N GLN A 117 4.32 4.39 -15.03
CA GLN A 117 3.81 5.07 -16.22
C GLN A 117 2.32 5.37 -16.07
N VAL A 118 1.92 6.57 -16.48
CA VAL A 118 0.55 7.07 -16.45
C VAL A 118 0.25 7.86 -17.72
N VAL A 119 -1.04 8.02 -18.01
CA VAL A 119 -1.52 8.95 -19.04
C VAL A 119 -1.91 10.26 -18.33
N PRO A 120 -1.26 11.40 -18.61
CA PRO A 120 -1.61 12.68 -18.01
C PRO A 120 -3.01 13.13 -18.44
N GLY A 121 -3.70 13.86 -17.55
CA GLY A 121 -4.96 14.53 -17.88
C GLY A 121 -4.80 15.63 -18.94
N PRO A 122 -5.91 16.09 -19.57
CA PRO A 122 -5.88 17.01 -20.70
C PRO A 122 -5.08 18.31 -20.46
N HIS A 123 -5.12 18.84 -19.23
CA HIS A 123 -4.40 20.07 -18.86
C HIS A 123 -2.88 19.91 -18.74
N LEU A 124 -2.37 18.68 -18.62
CA LEU A 124 -0.93 18.36 -18.60
C LEU A 124 -0.39 17.87 -19.95
N ALA A 125 -1.26 17.55 -20.92
CA ALA A 125 -0.86 17.14 -22.27
C ALA A 125 -0.11 18.24 -23.06
N ALA A 126 0.01 19.45 -22.49
CA ALA A 126 0.85 20.54 -22.98
C ALA A 126 2.34 20.37 -22.65
N VAL A 127 2.72 19.47 -21.74
CA VAL A 127 4.12 19.12 -21.43
C VAL A 127 4.63 18.20 -22.55
N ARG A 128 5.03 18.80 -23.66
CA ARG A 128 5.56 18.10 -24.84
C ARG A 128 7.08 17.96 -24.73
N PRO A 129 7.66 16.77 -24.90
CA PRO A 129 8.99 16.66 -25.47
C PRO A 129 8.94 17.21 -26.90
N SER A 130 9.86 18.10 -27.25
CA SER A 130 9.94 18.68 -28.59
C SER A 130 10.12 17.59 -29.66
N GLY A 131 9.18 17.51 -30.61
CA GLY A 131 9.35 16.82 -31.90
C GLY A 131 8.89 15.35 -31.97
N GLY A 132 7.62 15.11 -32.30
CA GLY A 132 7.13 13.79 -32.69
C GLY A 132 5.69 13.79 -33.24
N PRO A 133 5.33 12.91 -34.19
CA PRO A 133 3.99 12.89 -34.80
C PRO A 133 2.90 12.47 -33.79
N ARG A 134 1.67 12.94 -34.01
CA ARG A 134 0.49 12.62 -33.18
C ARG A 134 0.14 11.13 -33.29
N SER A 135 0.43 10.34 -32.27
CA SER A 135 -0.13 8.99 -32.12
C SER A 135 -0.21 8.56 -30.66
N GLY A 136 -1.41 8.21 -30.21
CA GLY A 136 -1.70 7.57 -28.92
C GLY A 136 -1.68 8.49 -27.69
N PRO A 137 -2.28 8.06 -26.55
CA PRO A 137 -2.10 8.73 -25.28
C PRO A 137 -0.62 8.67 -24.86
N HIS A 138 0.01 9.82 -24.68
CA HIS A 138 1.42 9.92 -24.31
C HIS A 138 1.63 9.35 -22.90
N LEU A 139 2.30 8.20 -22.80
CA LEU A 139 2.69 7.65 -21.50
C LEU A 139 3.81 8.51 -20.91
N LEU A 140 3.63 8.96 -19.67
CA LEU A 140 4.63 9.69 -18.90
C LEU A 140 4.93 8.95 -17.62
N ARG A 141 6.15 9.09 -17.10
CA ARG A 141 6.44 8.66 -15.73
C ARG A 141 5.78 9.63 -14.77
N VAL A 142 5.27 9.15 -13.63
CA VAL A 142 4.62 10.01 -12.63
C VAL A 142 5.48 11.21 -12.20
N ARG A 143 6.81 11.03 -12.11
CA ARG A 143 7.72 12.15 -11.79
C ARG A 143 7.77 13.24 -12.85
N ASP A 144 7.63 12.87 -14.12
CA ASP A 144 7.69 13.82 -15.23
C ASP A 144 6.39 14.63 -15.30
N CYS A 145 5.26 14.03 -14.95
CA CYS A 145 3.98 14.73 -14.77
C CYS A 145 4.10 15.86 -13.72
N LEU A 146 4.78 15.62 -12.60
CA LEU A 146 4.94 16.63 -11.56
C LEU A 146 5.94 17.72 -11.93
N ARG A 147 7.02 17.37 -12.64
CA ARG A 147 8.00 18.35 -13.13
C ARG A 147 7.36 19.31 -14.14
N GLY A 148 6.53 18.78 -15.04
CA GLY A 148 5.81 19.56 -16.04
C GLY A 148 4.58 20.30 -15.52
N ALA A 149 4.20 20.11 -14.25
CA ALA A 149 3.05 20.78 -13.69
C ALA A 149 3.29 22.29 -13.52
N ASP A 150 2.37 23.06 -14.11
CA ASP A 150 2.28 24.52 -14.01
C ASP A 150 2.21 24.98 -12.54
N VAL A 151 2.67 26.21 -12.27
CA VAL A 151 2.73 26.84 -10.94
C VAL A 151 1.36 26.78 -10.23
N LYS A 152 0.25 26.90 -10.99
CA LYS A 152 -1.12 26.79 -10.45
C LYS A 152 -1.46 25.46 -9.78
N HIS A 153 -0.75 24.38 -10.10
CA HIS A 153 -0.93 23.08 -9.45
C HIS A 153 -0.08 22.90 -8.20
N ARG A 154 0.79 23.89 -7.90
CA ARG A 154 1.70 23.88 -6.76
C ARG A 154 1.08 24.67 -5.62
N GLN A 155 1.03 24.05 -4.46
CA GLN A 155 0.45 24.64 -3.26
C GLN A 155 1.30 24.29 -2.04
N VAL A 156 1.39 25.20 -1.07
CA VAL A 156 1.88 24.84 0.26
C VAL A 156 0.71 24.26 1.02
N VAL A 157 0.88 23.03 1.49
CA VAL A 157 -0.14 22.32 2.26
C VAL A 157 0.37 22.00 3.65
N THR A 158 -0.50 22.20 4.63
CA THR A 158 -0.28 21.75 6.00
C THR A 158 -0.97 20.40 6.17
N TRP A 159 -0.23 19.41 6.61
CA TRP A 159 -0.69 18.03 6.79
C TRP A 159 -0.21 17.48 8.13
N THR A 160 -0.84 16.40 8.58
CA THR A 160 -0.52 15.78 9.86
C THR A 160 -0.06 14.34 9.60
N PRO A 161 1.19 13.98 9.95
CA PRO A 161 1.66 12.61 9.83
C PRO A 161 0.85 11.66 10.69
N GLY A 162 0.67 10.44 10.18
CA GLY A 162 -0.02 9.37 10.89
C GLY A 162 0.67 8.84 12.16
N VAL A 163 1.84 9.37 12.53
CA VAL A 163 2.70 8.85 13.61
C VAL A 163 2.84 9.78 14.82
N ASP A 164 2.98 11.09 14.64
CA ASP A 164 3.31 12.03 15.73
C ASP A 164 2.27 13.15 15.93
N GLY A 165 1.27 13.26 15.05
CA GLY A 165 0.23 14.27 15.14
C GLY A 165 0.72 15.72 14.92
N ARG A 166 1.99 15.94 14.57
CA ARG A 166 2.57 17.28 14.43
C ARG A 166 2.35 17.81 13.04
N HIS A 167 1.75 19.00 12.92
CA HIS A 167 1.56 19.65 11.63
C HIS A 167 2.88 19.90 10.91
N ARG A 168 2.93 19.55 9.63
CA ARG A 168 4.06 19.80 8.74
C ARG A 168 3.57 20.58 7.53
N ALA A 169 4.35 21.57 7.09
CA ALA A 169 4.08 22.30 5.85
C ALA A 169 4.99 21.76 4.74
N THR A 170 4.44 21.46 3.58
CA THR A 170 5.22 21.05 2.39
C THR A 170 4.64 21.64 1.12
N HIS A 171 5.47 21.83 0.10
CA HIS A 171 4.94 22.09 -1.23
C HIS A 171 4.44 20.78 -1.84
N ALA A 172 3.19 20.76 -2.25
CA ALA A 172 2.57 19.66 -2.94
C ALA A 172 2.19 20.06 -4.36
N VAL A 173 2.26 19.09 -5.27
CA VAL A 173 1.76 19.19 -6.63
C VAL A 173 0.69 18.12 -6.80
N SER A 174 -0.45 18.50 -7.36
CA SER A 174 -1.60 17.61 -7.51
C SER A 174 -2.14 17.70 -8.94
N VAL A 175 -2.19 16.56 -9.64
CA VAL A 175 -2.56 16.52 -11.06
C VAL A 175 -3.39 15.28 -11.40
N PRO A 176 -4.41 15.40 -12.27
CA PRO A 176 -5.20 14.25 -12.70
C PRO A 176 -4.43 13.40 -13.72
N VAL A 177 -4.53 12.08 -13.58
CA VAL A 177 -3.89 11.09 -14.44
C VAL A 177 -4.80 9.88 -14.66
N ARG A 178 -4.44 8.98 -15.57
CA ARG A 178 -5.10 7.68 -15.78
C ARG A 178 -4.05 6.57 -15.87
N LEU A 179 -4.41 5.36 -15.46
CA LEU A 179 -3.57 4.19 -15.67
C LEU A 179 -3.53 3.81 -17.16
N PRO A 180 -2.41 3.25 -17.66
CA PRO A 180 -2.33 2.71 -19.02
C PRO A 180 -3.32 1.56 -19.25
N GLY A 181 -3.76 1.36 -20.49
CA GLY A 181 -4.49 0.15 -20.91
C GLY A 181 -6.01 0.12 -20.66
N GLY A 182 -6.58 1.05 -19.89
CA GLY A 182 -8.04 1.13 -19.70
C GLY A 182 -8.73 1.96 -20.80
N ARG A 183 -9.51 1.34 -21.69
CA ARG A 183 -10.51 2.08 -22.49
C ARG A 183 -11.56 2.63 -21.53
N GLY A 184 -11.52 3.95 -21.26
CA GLY A 184 -12.40 4.58 -20.27
C GLY A 184 -11.95 4.45 -18.81
N GLY A 185 -10.67 4.17 -18.55
CA GLY A 185 -10.15 3.97 -17.19
C GLY A 185 -10.42 5.17 -16.25
N ALA A 186 -10.70 4.85 -14.98
CA ALA A 186 -11.01 5.82 -13.93
C ALA A 186 -9.93 6.92 -13.85
N THR A 187 -10.37 8.16 -13.66
CA THR A 187 -9.45 9.26 -13.41
C THR A 187 -8.90 9.11 -12.00
N LEU A 188 -7.58 9.10 -11.89
CA LEU A 188 -6.85 9.09 -10.63
C LEU A 188 -6.26 10.47 -10.36
N GLN A 189 -6.00 10.76 -9.10
CA GLN A 189 -5.24 11.91 -8.66
C GLN A 189 -3.80 11.48 -8.34
N LEU A 190 -2.82 12.12 -8.98
CA LEU A 190 -1.40 12.03 -8.62
C LEU A 190 -1.04 13.21 -7.72
N VAL A 191 -0.58 12.90 -6.52
CA VAL A 191 -0.08 13.88 -5.55
C VAL A 191 1.39 13.61 -5.29
N GLY A 192 2.24 14.64 -5.30
CA GLY A 192 3.61 14.47 -4.83
C GLY A 192 4.15 15.67 -4.09
N THR A 193 5.10 15.42 -3.20
CA THR A 193 5.81 16.48 -2.48
C THR A 193 6.99 16.99 -3.29
N SER A 194 7.24 18.30 -3.19
CA SER A 194 8.47 18.88 -3.73
C SER A 194 9.70 18.33 -3.01
N TRP A 195 10.83 18.39 -3.71
CA TRP A 195 12.12 17.98 -3.20
C TRP A 195 12.60 18.98 -2.13
N GLN A 196 12.67 18.56 -0.87
CA GLN A 196 13.30 19.31 0.23
C GLN A 196 14.30 18.38 0.91
N GLY A 197 15.51 18.27 0.35
CA GLY A 197 16.62 17.51 0.96
C GLY A 197 16.50 15.98 0.98
N GLY A 198 15.48 15.41 0.31
CA GLY A 198 15.25 13.96 0.23
C GLY A 198 14.42 13.57 -0.99
N ARG A 199 14.11 12.28 -1.14
CA ARG A 199 13.31 11.78 -2.28
C ARG A 199 11.89 12.32 -2.22
N SER A 200 11.39 12.87 -3.33
CA SER A 200 9.96 13.17 -3.49
C SER A 200 9.12 11.91 -3.26
N LYS A 201 8.09 12.04 -2.44
CA LYS A 201 7.05 11.01 -2.29
C LYS A 201 5.95 11.26 -3.31
N LEU A 202 5.43 10.19 -3.88
CA LEU A 202 4.47 10.21 -4.98
C LEU A 202 3.34 9.25 -4.63
N TRP A 203 2.11 9.74 -4.60
CA TRP A 203 0.92 8.96 -4.32
C TRP A 203 -0.08 8.98 -5.47
N LEU A 204 -0.70 7.85 -5.73
CA LEU A 204 -1.88 7.73 -6.59
C LEU A 204 -3.11 7.38 -5.75
N THR A 205 -4.24 7.98 -6.09
CA THR A 205 -5.55 7.69 -5.48
C THR A 205 -6.67 7.79 -6.50
N ASN A 206 -7.70 6.96 -6.37
CA ASN A 206 -8.97 7.11 -7.10
C ASN A 206 -9.93 8.10 -6.45
N ARG A 207 -9.62 8.60 -5.24
CA ARG A 207 -10.40 9.62 -4.52
C ARG A 207 -10.01 11.03 -4.96
N THR A 208 -10.62 11.45 -6.06
CA THR A 208 -10.37 12.75 -6.70
C THR A 208 -11.00 13.95 -5.97
N ASP A 209 -11.83 13.69 -4.97
CA ASP A 209 -12.40 14.66 -4.03
C ASP A 209 -11.43 15.06 -2.90
N LEU A 210 -10.40 14.25 -2.63
CA LEU A 210 -9.43 14.53 -1.57
C LEU A 210 -8.47 15.66 -1.93
N ARG A 211 -8.19 16.51 -0.95
CA ARG A 211 -7.14 17.54 -1.06
C ARG A 211 -5.77 16.88 -0.95
N ALA A 212 -4.75 17.54 -1.52
CA ALA A 212 -3.38 17.05 -1.45
C ALA A 212 -2.88 16.80 0.00
N ALA A 213 -3.27 17.64 0.95
CA ALA A 213 -2.96 17.44 2.37
C ALA A 213 -3.54 16.14 2.94
N GLU A 214 -4.77 15.78 2.54
CA GLU A 214 -5.47 14.57 2.98
C GLU A 214 -4.82 13.32 2.38
N VAL A 215 -4.48 13.37 1.08
CA VAL A 215 -3.74 12.29 0.41
C VAL A 215 -2.39 12.04 1.07
N ILE A 216 -1.64 13.10 1.39
CA ILE A 216 -0.34 12.98 2.09
C ILE A 216 -0.55 12.39 3.49
N SER A 217 -1.53 12.89 4.24
CA SER A 217 -1.81 12.41 5.61
C SER A 217 -2.16 10.91 5.60
N LEU A 218 -3.09 10.49 4.75
CA LEU A 218 -3.46 9.08 4.56
C LEU A 218 -2.26 8.24 4.12
N GLY A 219 -1.51 8.71 3.12
CA GLY A 219 -0.33 8.00 2.60
C GLY A 219 0.77 7.80 3.64
N THR A 220 0.85 8.66 4.66
CA THR A 220 1.82 8.52 5.76
C THR A 220 1.40 7.54 6.85
N LEU A 221 0.16 7.03 6.84
CA LEU A 221 -0.26 5.96 7.77
C LEU A 221 0.54 4.67 7.58
N VAL A 222 1.18 4.47 6.42
CA VAL A 222 2.12 3.37 6.22
C VAL A 222 3.29 3.42 7.21
N GLU A 223 3.82 4.62 7.52
CA GLU A 223 4.92 4.79 8.49
C GLU A 223 4.52 4.35 9.91
N ARG A 224 3.23 4.52 10.24
CA ARG A 224 2.65 4.02 11.49
C ARG A 224 2.62 2.50 11.51
N THR A 225 2.06 1.89 10.46
CA THR A 225 2.02 0.43 10.34
C THR A 225 3.42 -0.18 10.36
N GLU A 226 4.42 0.48 9.77
CA GLU A 226 5.83 0.07 9.88
C GLU A 226 6.36 0.15 11.32
N ALA A 227 5.97 1.15 12.10
CA ALA A 227 6.32 1.25 13.51
C ALA A 227 5.67 0.12 14.33
N ASP A 228 4.38 -0.10 14.16
CA ASP A 228 3.65 -1.18 14.82
C ASP A 228 4.16 -2.58 14.40
N LEU A 229 4.62 -2.72 13.16
CA LEU A 229 5.26 -3.94 12.67
C LEU A 229 6.62 -4.19 13.34
N ARG A 230 7.36 -3.15 13.76
CA ARG A 230 8.59 -3.31 14.55
C ARG A 230 8.27 -3.89 15.93
N ASP A 231 7.24 -3.38 16.59
CA ASP A 231 6.81 -3.89 17.90
C ASP A 231 6.32 -5.34 17.80
N LEU A 232 5.54 -5.68 16.76
CA LEU A 232 5.15 -7.06 16.48
C LEU A 232 6.35 -8.02 16.32
N ARG A 233 7.42 -7.55 15.67
CA ARG A 233 8.66 -8.33 15.48
C ARG A 233 9.48 -8.45 16.76
N ALA A 234 9.56 -7.39 17.54
CA ALA A 234 10.40 -7.34 18.75
C ALA A 234 9.76 -8.09 19.92
N ASP A 235 8.46 -7.91 20.13
CA ASP A 235 7.82 -8.23 21.41
C ASP A 235 6.71 -9.29 21.31
N PHE A 236 6.21 -9.59 20.10
CA PHE A 236 5.07 -10.50 19.90
C PHE A 236 5.42 -11.75 19.07
N GLY A 237 6.69 -11.92 18.71
CA GLY A 237 7.17 -13.11 18.01
C GLY A 237 6.66 -13.27 16.59
N LEU A 238 6.44 -12.16 15.87
CA LEU A 238 6.02 -12.20 14.46
C LEU A 238 6.95 -13.05 13.58
N LEU A 239 8.24 -13.13 13.92
CA LEU A 239 9.24 -13.87 13.15
C LEU A 239 9.58 -15.25 13.74
N ASP A 240 8.90 -15.66 14.81
CA ASP A 240 9.29 -16.81 15.64
C ASP A 240 8.62 -18.12 15.20
N PHE A 241 7.94 -18.13 14.05
CA PHE A 241 7.34 -19.35 13.53
C PHE A 241 8.41 -20.32 13.00
N GLU A 242 8.69 -21.38 13.75
CA GLU A 242 9.64 -22.44 13.35
C GLU A 242 8.98 -23.65 12.66
N GLY A 243 7.64 -23.65 12.59
CA GLY A 243 6.87 -24.70 11.96
C GLY A 243 7.07 -24.77 10.44
N ARG A 244 6.50 -25.81 9.83
CA ARG A 244 6.61 -26.04 8.37
C ARG A 244 5.27 -26.21 7.66
N SER A 245 4.17 -26.17 8.41
CA SER A 245 2.82 -26.33 7.84
C SER A 245 2.24 -24.97 7.46
N TYR A 246 1.56 -24.94 6.32
CA TYR A 246 0.83 -23.79 5.82
C TYR A 246 -0.18 -23.30 6.86
N ARG A 247 -1.03 -24.20 7.35
CA ARG A 247 -2.02 -23.90 8.39
C ARG A 247 -1.38 -23.44 9.70
N GLY A 248 -0.27 -24.05 10.11
CA GLY A 248 0.44 -23.65 11.33
C GLY A 248 0.96 -22.22 11.24
N TRP A 249 1.45 -21.80 10.08
CA TRP A 249 1.91 -20.43 9.86
C TRP A 249 0.74 -19.43 10.01
N HIS A 250 -0.41 -19.72 9.41
CA HIS A 250 -1.60 -18.86 9.55
C HIS A 250 -2.09 -18.80 11.00
N HIS A 251 -2.13 -19.93 11.70
CA HIS A 251 -2.49 -19.96 13.12
C HIS A 251 -1.55 -19.12 13.98
N HIS A 252 -0.23 -19.20 13.74
CA HIS A 252 0.75 -18.37 14.41
C HIS A 252 0.48 -16.88 14.19
N MET A 253 0.30 -16.47 12.93
CA MET A 253 0.00 -15.07 12.61
C MET A 253 -1.29 -14.57 13.26
N THR A 254 -2.33 -15.41 13.33
CA THR A 254 -3.57 -15.09 14.06
C THR A 254 -3.31 -14.89 15.56
N LEU A 255 -2.57 -15.79 16.21
CA LEU A 255 -2.25 -15.67 17.64
C LEU A 255 -1.41 -14.44 17.96
N VAL A 256 -0.37 -14.18 17.16
CA VAL A 256 0.46 -12.97 17.28
C VAL A 256 -0.39 -11.71 17.15
N SER A 257 -1.28 -11.68 16.15
CA SER A 257 -2.17 -10.54 15.91
C SER A 257 -3.16 -10.33 17.06
N ALA A 258 -3.73 -11.42 17.61
CA ALA A 258 -4.64 -11.35 18.74
C ALA A 258 -3.94 -10.86 20.02
N ALA A 259 -2.76 -11.38 20.33
CA ALA A 259 -1.95 -10.96 21.48
C ALA A 259 -1.57 -9.48 21.38
N TYR A 260 -1.11 -9.04 20.22
CA TYR A 260 -0.80 -7.65 19.94
C TYR A 260 -2.02 -6.73 20.11
N THR A 261 -3.15 -7.12 19.54
CA THR A 261 -4.40 -6.37 19.65
C THR A 261 -4.84 -6.24 21.12
N PHE A 262 -4.79 -7.33 21.88
CA PHE A 262 -5.12 -7.31 23.31
C PHE A 262 -4.21 -6.36 24.09
N ALA A 263 -2.90 -6.40 23.84
CA ALA A 263 -1.94 -5.50 24.49
C ALA A 263 -2.21 -4.02 24.17
N ARG A 264 -2.52 -3.68 22.90
CA ARG A 264 -2.84 -2.31 22.51
C ARG A 264 -4.16 -1.80 23.09
N LEU A 265 -5.19 -2.64 23.11
CA LEU A 265 -6.49 -2.28 23.68
C LEU A 265 -6.45 -2.10 25.20
N THR A 266 -5.57 -2.84 25.90
CA THR A 266 -5.42 -2.73 27.36
C THR A 266 -4.46 -1.63 27.78
N ALA A 267 -3.50 -1.25 26.94
CA ALA A 267 -2.59 -0.13 27.15
C ALA A 267 -3.23 1.24 26.86
N ALA A 268 -4.30 1.30 26.06
CA ALA A 268 -5.00 2.54 25.79
C ALA A 268 -5.63 3.09 27.10
N PRO A 269 -5.44 4.38 27.44
CA PRO A 269 -6.07 4.96 28.62
C PRO A 269 -7.59 4.78 28.51
N ARG A 270 -8.20 4.14 29.52
CA ARG A 270 -9.66 4.00 29.61
C ARG A 270 -10.26 5.38 29.39
N ARG A 271 -11.02 5.55 28.31
CA ARG A 271 -11.80 6.78 28.07
C ARG A 271 -12.57 7.05 29.35
N GLN A 272 -12.19 8.12 30.06
CA GLN A 272 -12.87 8.55 31.26
C GLN A 272 -14.30 8.87 30.83
N GLU A 273 -15.26 8.02 31.22
CA GLU A 273 -16.68 8.28 31.06
C GLU A 273 -16.96 9.62 31.74
N ARG A 274 -17.16 10.66 30.93
CA ARG A 274 -17.69 11.92 31.42
C ARG A 274 -19.12 11.64 31.89
N ARG A 275 -19.30 11.47 33.21
CA ARG A 275 -20.61 11.54 33.82
C ARG A 275 -21.20 12.93 33.52
N PRO A 276 -22.44 13.03 33.03
CA PRO A 276 -23.11 14.30 32.88
C PRO A 276 -23.34 14.91 34.26
N SER A 277 -23.00 16.20 34.40
CA SER A 277 -23.35 17.03 35.55
C SER A 277 -24.83 17.39 35.55
#